data_AF-A0AAE8N9P8-F1
#
_entry.id   AF-A0AAE8N9P8-F1
#
_cell.length_a   1.000
_cell.length_b   1.000
_cell.length_c   1.000
_cell.angle_alpha   90.00
_cell.angle_beta   90.00
_cell.angle_gamma   90.00
#
_symmetry.space_group_name_H-M   'P 1'
#
loop_
_entity.id
_entity.type
_entity.pdbx_description
1 polymer ?
#
loop_
_entity_poly.entity_id
_entity_poly.type
_entity_poly.pdbx_seq_one_letter_code
_entity_poly.pdbx_strand_id
1 'polypeptide(L)'
;MSFEYIRKHYGVPAERGRQVKCYGERGVITNADGHYLCVVIDGDKSEEERRYHPTDQVEYGEIVDAPVLREWRCLAPWRDEFESGAWFTVTASTRSKARYKAFRDLLDVCDMTGKDMIRIRVRASPRLKPGRVVFVPPSDDPDVPF
;
A
#
# COMPACT_ATOMS: atom_id res chain seq x y z
N MET A 1 6.21 0.80 12.29
CA MET A 1 6.33 1.92 13.26
C MET A 1 5.32 3.00 12.89
N SER A 2 4.91 3.86 13.82
CA SER A 2 3.81 4.83 13.64
C SER A 2 4.30 6.25 13.33
N PHE A 3 3.43 7.09 12.76
CA PHE A 3 3.67 8.53 12.58
C PHE A 3 4.10 9.25 13.86
N GLU A 4 3.65 8.78 15.03
CA GLU A 4 4.03 9.33 16.33
C GLU A 4 5.54 9.25 16.58
N TYR A 5 6.18 8.17 16.17
CA TYR A 5 7.64 8.05 16.26
C TYR A 5 8.34 9.11 15.43
N ILE A 6 7.93 9.30 14.18
CA ILE A 6 8.54 10.30 13.27
C ILE A 6 8.35 11.71 13.83
N ARG A 7 7.15 12.04 14.34
CA ARG A 7 6.87 13.33 14.97
C ARG A 7 7.76 13.57 16.20
N LYS A 8 7.94 12.57 17.07
CA LYS A 8 8.79 12.68 18.27
C LYS A 8 10.28 12.71 17.96
N HIS A 9 10.73 11.89 17.00
CA HIS A 9 12.15 11.72 16.68
C HIS A 9 12.70 12.88 15.84
N TYR A 10 11.94 13.35 14.85
CA TYR A 10 12.38 14.38 13.91
C TYR A 10 11.75 15.75 14.15
N GLY A 11 10.73 15.86 15.02
CA GLY A 11 10.06 17.13 15.30
C GLY A 11 9.23 17.67 14.13
N VAL A 12 8.94 16.85 13.12
CA VAL A 12 8.18 17.24 11.92
C VAL A 12 6.70 16.95 12.08
N PRO A 13 5.79 17.74 11.47
CA PRO A 13 4.36 17.54 11.58
C PRO A 13 3.87 16.46 10.60
N ALA A 14 4.42 15.24 10.70
CA ALA A 14 4.09 14.10 9.86
C ALA A 14 2.76 13.47 10.27
N GLU A 15 1.71 13.68 9.47
CA GLU A 15 0.37 13.13 9.68
C GLU A 15 -0.21 12.60 8.37
N ARG A 16 -0.98 11.52 8.42
CA ARG A 16 -1.67 10.97 7.25
C ARG A 16 -2.67 12.00 6.71
N GLY A 17 -2.68 12.19 5.39
CA GLY A 17 -3.47 13.25 4.74
C GLY A 17 -2.76 14.58 4.65
N ARG A 18 -1.57 14.76 5.21
CA ARG A 18 -0.88 16.03 5.04
C ARG A 18 -0.30 16.17 3.64
N GLN A 19 -0.55 17.31 3.01
CA GLN A 19 0.12 17.66 1.77
C GLN A 19 1.57 17.98 2.06
N VAL A 20 2.46 17.45 1.23
CA VAL A 20 3.89 17.72 1.28
C VAL A 20 4.40 18.05 -0.10
N LYS A 21 5.47 18.83 -0.16
CA LYS A 21 6.22 19.05 -1.40
C LYS A 21 7.60 18.44 -1.23
N CYS A 22 7.86 17.37 -1.95
CA CYS A 22 9.12 16.61 -1.91
C CYS A 22 9.90 16.90 -3.20
N TYR A 23 11.11 17.45 -3.10
CA TYR A 23 11.95 17.78 -4.26
C TYR A 23 11.26 18.61 -5.35
N GLY A 24 10.33 19.50 -4.96
CA GLY A 24 9.57 20.32 -5.92
C GLY A 24 8.22 19.72 -6.34
N GLU A 25 8.00 18.43 -6.12
CA GLU A 25 6.77 17.72 -6.49
C GLU A 25 5.75 17.73 -5.34
N ARG A 26 4.49 18.07 -5.63
CA ARG A 26 3.40 18.05 -4.64
C ARG A 26 2.88 16.63 -4.46
N GLY A 27 2.76 16.19 -3.22
CA GLY A 27 2.20 14.90 -2.85
C GLY A 27 1.45 14.92 -1.52
N VAL A 28 0.90 13.78 -1.14
CA VAL A 28 0.13 13.59 0.10
C VAL A 28 0.69 12.40 0.87
N ILE A 29 0.88 12.57 2.18
CA ILE A 29 1.34 11.49 3.06
C ILE A 29 0.21 10.46 3.22
N THR A 30 0.44 9.22 2.78
CA THR A 30 -0.54 8.12 2.92
C THR A 30 -0.19 7.19 4.07
N ASN A 31 1.10 6.91 4.27
CA ASN A 31 1.58 5.98 5.28
C ASN A 31 2.97 6.39 5.81
N ALA A 32 3.44 5.71 6.85
CA ALA A 32 4.80 5.85 7.37
C ALA A 32 5.40 4.46 7.60
N ASP A 33 6.63 4.27 7.14
CA ASP A 33 7.39 3.03 7.30
C ASP A 33 8.74 3.33 7.98
N GLY A 34 8.81 3.07 9.28
CA GLY A 34 10.01 3.30 10.08
C GLY A 34 10.41 4.78 10.12
N HIS A 35 11.55 5.07 9.47
CA HIS A 35 12.12 6.41 9.33
C HIS A 35 11.73 7.11 8.03
N TYR A 36 10.83 6.52 7.24
CA TYR A 36 10.42 7.06 5.94
C TYR A 36 8.93 7.37 5.91
N LEU A 37 8.57 8.47 5.24
CA LEU A 37 7.21 8.83 4.89
C LEU A 37 6.86 8.23 3.53
N CYS A 38 5.73 7.54 3.46
CA CYS A 38 5.15 7.12 2.18
C CYS A 38 4.27 8.26 1.67
N VAL A 39 4.69 8.86 0.57
CA VAL A 39 4.03 10.00 -0.07
C VAL A 39 3.56 9.58 -1.45
N VAL A 40 2.31 9.89 -1.77
CA VAL A 40 1.78 9.76 -3.12
C VAL A 40 1.85 11.11 -3.81
N ILE A 41 2.59 11.19 -4.91
CA ILE A 41 2.71 12.42 -5.71
C ILE A 41 1.45 12.60 -6.56
N ASP A 42 0.86 13.81 -6.54
CA ASP A 42 -0.43 14.11 -7.19
C ASP A 42 -0.35 13.99 -8.73
N GLY A 43 0.82 14.28 -9.30
CA GLY A 43 1.08 14.13 -10.74
C GLY A 43 1.22 12.68 -11.22
N ASP A 44 1.34 11.70 -10.31
CA ASP A 44 1.60 10.32 -10.69
C ASP A 44 0.29 9.52 -10.84
N LYS A 45 0.00 9.09 -12.08
CA LYS A 45 -1.23 8.35 -12.39
C LYS A 45 -1.31 6.98 -11.72
N SER A 46 -0.15 6.42 -11.33
CA SER A 46 -0.05 5.14 -10.62
C SER A 46 -0.38 5.24 -9.14
N GLU A 47 -0.47 6.46 -8.56
CA GLU A 47 -0.52 6.69 -7.11
C GLU A 47 0.56 5.88 -6.39
N GLU A 48 1.78 5.92 -6.91
CA GLU A 48 2.90 5.19 -6.33
C GLU A 48 3.31 5.82 -5.00
N GLU A 49 3.37 4.97 -3.97
CA GLU A 49 3.82 5.37 -2.64
C GLU A 49 5.35 5.43 -2.64
N ARG A 50 5.90 6.63 -2.81
CA ARG A 50 7.34 6.85 -2.75
C ARG A 50 7.78 7.12 -1.32
N ARG A 51 8.92 6.55 -0.96
CA ARG A 51 9.52 6.70 0.37
C ARG A 51 10.40 7.94 0.38
N TYR A 52 10.10 8.88 1.27
CA TYR A 52 10.88 10.09 1.50
C TYR A 52 11.34 10.17 2.94
N HIS A 53 12.56 10.66 3.17
CA HIS A 53 13.02 10.91 4.51
C HIS A 53 12.34 12.18 5.07
N PRO A 54 11.81 12.19 6.30
CA PRO A 54 11.01 13.29 6.82
C PRO A 54 11.74 14.64 6.89
N THR A 55 13.07 14.63 6.91
CA THR A 55 13.91 15.83 6.99
C THR A 55 14.57 16.20 5.67
N ASP A 56 14.39 15.42 4.60
CA ASP A 56 15.11 15.63 3.34
C ASP A 56 14.24 16.32 2.29
N GLN A 57 14.44 17.63 2.12
CA GLN A 57 13.73 18.48 1.16
C GLN A 57 12.21 18.26 1.13
N VAL A 58 11.60 18.13 2.32
CA VAL A 58 10.15 18.01 2.50
C VAL A 58 9.59 19.30 3.07
N GLU A 59 8.76 19.98 2.30
CA GLU A 59 7.95 21.10 2.79
C GLU A 59 6.58 20.57 3.21
N TYR A 60 6.21 20.75 4.48
CA TYR A 60 4.91 20.33 5.00
C TYR A 60 3.88 21.44 4.82
N GLY A 61 2.79 21.14 4.13
CA GLY A 61 1.69 22.06 3.87
C GLY A 61 0.49 21.82 4.79
N GLU A 62 -0.69 21.99 4.21
CA GLU A 62 -1.98 21.83 4.86
C GLU A 62 -2.43 20.36 4.96
N ILE A 63 -3.42 20.09 5.79
CA ILE A 63 -4.10 18.79 5.83
C ILE A 63 -5.11 18.74 4.69
N VAL A 64 -4.99 17.72 3.86
CA VAL A 64 -5.90 17.40 2.77
C VAL A 64 -6.46 15.99 2.97
N ASP A 65 -7.52 15.67 2.25
CA ASP A 65 -8.12 14.34 2.36
C ASP A 65 -7.23 13.32 1.61
N ALA A 66 -6.59 12.40 2.35
CA ALA A 66 -5.72 11.41 1.75
C ALA A 66 -6.53 10.44 0.88
N PRO A 67 -6.05 10.08 -0.33
CA PRO A 67 -6.70 9.05 -1.12
C PRO A 67 -6.73 7.75 -0.31
N VAL A 68 -7.93 7.17 -0.16
CA VAL A 68 -8.11 5.89 0.53
C VAL A 68 -7.58 4.79 -0.38
N LEU A 69 -6.30 4.48 -0.25
CA LEU A 69 -5.68 3.35 -0.94
C LEU A 69 -6.31 2.05 -0.44
N ARG A 70 -6.81 1.25 -1.37
CA ARG A 70 -7.36 -0.09 -1.12
C ARG A 70 -6.45 -1.13 -1.74
N GLU A 71 -6.42 -2.31 -1.17
CA GLU A 71 -5.73 -3.46 -1.75
C GLU A 71 -6.58 -4.10 -2.85
N TRP A 72 -5.95 -4.33 -3.99
CA TRP A 72 -6.52 -5.00 -5.14
C TRP A 72 -5.67 -6.23 -5.48
N ARG A 73 -6.33 -7.35 -5.74
CA ARG A 73 -5.69 -8.56 -6.26
C ARG A 73 -5.73 -8.52 -7.77
N CYS A 74 -4.56 -8.66 -8.38
CA CYS A 74 -4.38 -8.62 -9.81
C CYS A 74 -3.83 -9.96 -10.28
N LEU A 75 -4.32 -10.42 -11.43
CA LEU A 75 -3.87 -11.63 -12.10
C LEU A 75 -3.33 -11.26 -13.48
N ALA A 76 -2.12 -11.71 -13.76
CA ALA A 76 -1.49 -11.53 -15.06
C ALA A 76 -2.28 -12.28 -16.15
N PRO A 77 -2.33 -11.78 -17.40
CA PRO A 77 -3.10 -12.39 -18.47
C PRO A 77 -2.72 -13.84 -18.80
N TRP A 78 -1.46 -14.21 -18.57
CA TRP A 78 -0.90 -15.53 -18.89
C TRP A 78 -0.87 -16.49 -17.70
N ARG A 79 -1.31 -16.07 -16.50
CA ARG A 79 -1.39 -16.96 -15.34
C ARG A 79 -2.80 -17.49 -15.14
N ASP A 80 -2.88 -18.75 -14.73
CA ASP A 80 -4.13 -19.39 -14.38
C ASP A 80 -4.61 -19.02 -12.98
N GLU A 81 -5.94 -18.89 -12.80
CA GLU A 81 -6.55 -18.53 -11.51
C GLU A 81 -6.30 -19.58 -10.42
N PHE A 82 -5.99 -20.82 -10.83
CA PHE A 82 -5.78 -21.97 -9.95
C PHE A 82 -4.32 -22.17 -9.53
N GLU A 83 -3.37 -21.44 -10.14
CA GLU A 83 -1.97 -21.47 -9.71
C GLU A 83 -1.82 -20.78 -8.34
N SER A 84 -1.31 -21.53 -7.36
CA SER A 84 -0.93 -20.96 -6.07
C SER A 84 0.12 -19.86 -6.28
N GLY A 85 -0.18 -18.63 -5.85
CA GLY A 85 0.71 -17.47 -6.02
C GLY A 85 0.55 -16.71 -7.34
N ALA A 86 -0.44 -17.03 -8.18
CA ALA A 86 -0.69 -16.29 -9.41
C ALA A 86 -1.26 -14.88 -9.20
N TRP A 87 -1.97 -14.68 -8.09
CA TRP A 87 -2.53 -13.40 -7.70
C TRP A 87 -1.50 -12.59 -6.93
N PHE A 88 -1.19 -11.39 -7.40
CA PHE A 88 -0.38 -10.42 -6.67
C PHE A 88 -1.24 -9.24 -6.21
N THR A 89 -0.79 -8.53 -5.18
CA THR A 89 -1.55 -7.44 -4.56
C THR A 89 -0.96 -6.08 -4.88
N VAL A 90 -1.81 -5.12 -5.25
CA VAL A 90 -1.43 -3.73 -5.49
C VAL A 90 -2.33 -2.78 -4.68
N THR A 91 -1.76 -1.69 -4.16
CA THR A 91 -2.50 -0.63 -3.48
C THR A 91 -2.89 0.48 -4.45
N ALA A 92 -4.18 0.83 -4.53
CA ALA A 92 -4.67 1.93 -5.37
C ALA A 92 -6.04 2.45 -4.89
N SER A 93 -6.37 3.72 -5.19
CA SER A 93 -7.68 4.30 -4.85
C SER A 93 -8.85 3.72 -5.65
N THR A 94 -8.62 3.38 -6.93
CA THR A 94 -9.66 2.89 -7.85
C THR A 94 -9.25 1.63 -8.61
N ARG A 95 -10.23 0.87 -9.11
CA ARG A 95 -9.99 -0.35 -9.90
C ARG A 95 -9.17 -0.10 -11.17
N SER A 96 -9.44 1.01 -11.87
CA SER A 96 -8.73 1.35 -13.09
C SER A 96 -7.26 1.68 -12.81
N LYS A 97 -6.99 2.41 -11.72
CA LYS A 97 -5.62 2.68 -11.26
C LYS A 97 -4.91 1.41 -10.81
N ALA A 98 -5.60 0.52 -10.09
CA ALA A 98 -5.06 -0.78 -9.69
C ALA A 98 -4.63 -1.62 -10.92
N ARG A 99 -5.45 -1.62 -11.97
CA ARG A 99 -5.10 -2.31 -13.23
C ARG A 99 -3.87 -1.70 -13.89
N TYR A 100 -3.77 -0.39 -13.93
CA TYR A 100 -2.61 0.31 -14.50
C TYR A 100 -1.33 0.04 -13.70
N LYS A 101 -1.41 0.04 -12.37
CA LYS A 101 -0.31 -0.30 -11.48
C LYS A 101 0.15 -1.74 -11.68
N ALA A 102 -0.79 -2.68 -11.72
CA ALA A 102 -0.50 -4.07 -12.04
C ALA A 102 0.12 -4.25 -13.43
N PHE A 103 -0.30 -3.46 -14.41
CA PHE A 103 0.31 -3.46 -15.75
C PHE A 103 1.76 -2.97 -15.71
N ARG A 104 2.07 -1.91 -14.95
CA ARG A 104 3.44 -1.41 -14.75
C ARG A 104 4.33 -2.45 -14.07
N ASP A 105 3.87 -3.07 -12.98
CA ASP A 105 4.63 -4.11 -12.28
C ASP A 105 4.92 -5.31 -13.19
N LEU A 106 3.99 -5.64 -14.10
CA LEU A 106 4.17 -6.72 -15.06
C LEU A 106 5.08 -6.33 -16.24
N LEU A 107 5.12 -5.05 -16.63
CA LEU A 107 6.04 -4.55 -17.65
C LEU A 107 7.50 -4.73 -17.24
N ASP A 108 7.81 -4.66 -15.94
CA ASP A 108 9.17 -4.90 -15.44
C ASP A 108 9.60 -6.36 -15.59
N VAL A 109 8.64 -7.29 -15.68
CA VAL A 109 8.89 -8.74 -15.77
C VAL A 109 8.76 -9.26 -17.21
N CYS A 110 7.89 -8.65 -18.01
CA CYS A 110 7.53 -9.13 -19.35
C CYS A 110 7.22 -7.98 -20.31
N ASP A 111 7.63 -8.13 -21.57
CA ASP A 111 7.21 -7.23 -22.66
C ASP A 111 5.71 -7.38 -22.94
N MET A 112 4.91 -6.46 -22.41
CA MET A 112 3.47 -6.39 -22.64
C MET A 112 3.10 -5.21 -23.54
N THR A 113 2.09 -5.39 -24.40
CA THR A 113 1.53 -4.27 -25.17
C THR A 113 0.41 -3.61 -24.36
N GLY A 114 0.14 -2.31 -24.56
CA GLY A 114 -0.94 -1.61 -23.87
C GLY A 114 -2.34 -2.25 -24.01
N LYS A 115 -2.55 -3.10 -25.03
CA LYS A 115 -3.77 -3.90 -25.21
C LYS A 115 -3.91 -5.00 -24.15
N ASP A 116 -2.80 -5.52 -23.64
CA ASP A 116 -2.79 -6.59 -22.64
C ASP A 116 -3.23 -6.09 -21.25
N MET A 117 -3.19 -4.78 -21.01
CA MET A 117 -3.75 -4.16 -19.81
C MET A 117 -5.22 -4.56 -19.60
N ILE A 118 -6.02 -4.64 -20.67
CA ILE A 118 -7.45 -4.99 -20.59
C ILE A 118 -7.64 -6.42 -20.09
N ARG A 119 -6.68 -7.31 -20.36
CA ARG A 119 -6.72 -8.72 -19.98
C ARG A 119 -6.36 -8.97 -18.52
N ILE A 120 -5.77 -7.99 -17.82
CA ILE A 120 -5.45 -8.09 -16.40
C ILE A 120 -6.76 -8.15 -15.59
N ARG A 121 -6.98 -9.29 -14.92
CA ARG A 121 -8.11 -9.45 -14.02
C ARG A 121 -7.79 -8.77 -12.69
N VAL A 122 -8.61 -7.79 -12.32
CA VAL A 122 -8.50 -7.07 -11.05
C VAL A 122 -9.72 -7.35 -10.20
N ARG A 123 -9.51 -7.88 -9.00
CA ARG A 123 -10.52 -8.12 -7.96
C ARG A 123 -10.17 -7.29 -6.73
N ALA A 124 -11.17 -6.76 -6.04
CA ALA A 124 -10.92 -6.13 -4.74
C ALA A 124 -10.41 -7.21 -3.77
N SER A 125 -9.33 -6.95 -3.04
CA SER A 125 -8.94 -7.85 -1.95
C SER A 125 -10.08 -7.79 -0.93
N PRO A 126 -10.70 -8.93 -0.54
CA PRO A 126 -11.60 -8.90 0.60
C PRO A 126 -10.79 -8.33 1.75
N ARG A 127 -11.29 -7.27 2.40
CA ARG A 127 -10.68 -6.76 3.62
C ARG A 127 -10.42 -7.99 4.49
N LEU A 128 -9.16 -8.33 4.74
CA LEU A 128 -8.83 -9.24 5.82
C LEU A 128 -9.50 -8.59 7.02
N LYS A 129 -10.66 -9.12 7.43
CA LYS A 129 -11.16 -8.84 8.76
C LYS A 129 -9.96 -9.17 9.64
N PRO A 130 -9.46 -8.24 10.48
CA PRO A 130 -8.38 -8.58 11.39
C PRO A 130 -8.82 -9.89 12.02
N GLY A 131 -8.03 -10.95 11.76
CA GLY A 131 -8.43 -12.30 12.09
C GLY A 131 -8.92 -12.25 13.52
N ARG A 132 -10.17 -12.68 13.76
CA ARG A 132 -10.67 -12.82 15.12
C ARG A 132 -9.59 -13.63 15.81
N VAL A 133 -8.81 -12.98 16.67
CA VAL A 133 -7.80 -13.67 17.47
C VAL A 133 -8.63 -14.64 18.27
N VAL A 134 -8.64 -15.90 17.86
CA VAL A 134 -9.25 -16.94 18.67
C VAL A 134 -8.29 -17.04 19.83
N PHE A 135 -8.63 -16.34 20.91
CA PHE A 135 -8.02 -16.57 22.20
C PHE A 135 -8.37 -18.01 22.52
N VAL A 136 -7.43 -18.92 22.25
CA VAL A 136 -7.50 -20.28 22.76
C VAL A 136 -7.14 -20.14 24.24
N PRO A 137 -8.11 -20.21 25.18
CA PRO A 137 -7.75 -20.20 26.59
C PRO A 137 -6.81 -21.39 26.85
N PRO A 138 -5.82 -21.26 27.74
CA PRO A 138 -5.02 -22.41 28.14
C PRO A 138 -5.97 -23.48 28.68
N SER A 139 -5.94 -24.67 28.07
CA SER A 139 -6.65 -25.82 28.60
C SER A 139 -6.07 -26.17 29.96
N ASP A 140 -6.76 -25.81 31.02
CA ASP A 140 -6.61 -26.45 32.33
C ASP A 140 -7.15 -27.88 32.20
N ASP A 141 -6.34 -28.81 31.70
CA ASP A 141 -6.57 -30.25 31.82
C ASP A 141 -5.81 -30.76 33.06
N PRO A 142 -6.46 -30.94 34.22
CA PRO A 142 -5.84 -31.44 35.44
C PRO A 142 -5.81 -32.99 35.49
N ASP A 143 -5.51 -33.67 34.38
CA ASP A 143 -5.50 -35.15 34.33
C ASP A 143 -4.33 -35.71 33.51
N VAL A 144 -3.10 -35.27 33.83
CA VAL A 144 -1.88 -36.01 33.45
C VAL A 144 -1.43 -36.81 34.68
N PRO A 145 -1.56 -38.15 34.71
CA PRO A 145 -1.16 -38.95 35.86
C PRO A 145 0.38 -38.97 35.99
N PHE A 146 0.81 -38.88 37.25
CA PHE A 146 2.19 -38.83 37.75
C PHE A 146 3.09 -39.99 37.28
#